data_AF-A0A9P7QRX1-F1
#
_entry.id   AF-A0A9P7QRX1-F1
#
_cell.length_a   1.000
_cell.length_b   1.000
_cell.length_c   1.000
_cell.angle_alpha   90.00
_cell.angle_beta   90.00
_cell.angle_gamma   90.00
#
_symmetry.space_group_name_H-M   'P 1'
#
loop_
_entity.id
_entity.type
_entity.pdbx_description
1 polymer ?
#
loop_
_entity_poly.entity_id
_entity_poly.type
_entity_poly.pdbx_seq_one_letter_code
_entity_poly.pdbx_strand_id
1 'polypeptide(L)'
;LIEAIKPAMCELPTKSSFGCIYICDTIKPDERDAVFSIPQQYYISTFSGWKDPTLVPRVRETMRASYKKAEAVACGIYSADFDQSKNSLHSPKIKVWTDSARARFMEIRKRWDPDSLFTGYKAFDIDAQAKPAL
;
A
#
# COMPACT_ATOMS: atom_id res chain seq x y z
N LEU A 1 15.16 -2.78 -9.91
CA LEU A 1 13.69 -2.88 -10.08
C LEU A 1 13.26 -4.26 -10.57
N ILE A 2 13.57 -4.65 -11.82
CA ILE A 2 13.10 -5.91 -12.45
C ILE A 2 13.32 -7.14 -11.55
N GLU A 3 14.55 -7.37 -11.08
CA GLU A 3 14.86 -8.52 -10.22
C GLU A 3 14.05 -8.54 -8.91
N ALA A 4 13.75 -7.38 -8.34
CA ALA A 4 13.00 -7.28 -7.10
C ALA A 4 11.50 -7.57 -7.28
N ILE A 5 10.92 -7.16 -8.42
CA ILE A 5 9.49 -7.33 -8.68
C ILE A 5 9.15 -8.65 -9.37
N LYS A 6 10.12 -9.29 -10.03
CA LYS A 6 9.92 -10.52 -10.81
C LYS A 6 9.17 -11.61 -10.05
N PRO A 7 9.45 -11.90 -8.76
CA PRO A 7 8.67 -12.90 -8.01
C PRO A 7 7.19 -12.54 -7.90
N ALA A 8 6.86 -11.28 -7.60
CA ALA A 8 5.47 -10.81 -7.51
C ALA A 8 4.73 -10.88 -8.86
N MET A 9 5.48 -10.84 -9.97
CA MET A 9 4.92 -10.86 -11.33
C MET A 9 4.87 -12.26 -11.96
N CYS A 10 5.79 -13.15 -11.59
CA CYS A 10 6.02 -14.40 -12.31
C CYS A 10 5.92 -15.65 -11.43
N GLU A 11 6.06 -15.55 -10.11
CA GLU A 11 5.99 -16.66 -9.17
C GLU A 11 4.62 -16.69 -8.46
N LEU A 12 3.56 -16.63 -9.27
CA LEU A 12 2.19 -16.46 -8.78
C LEU A 12 1.68 -17.71 -8.03
N PRO A 13 0.92 -17.55 -6.95
CA PRO A 13 0.60 -18.66 -6.03
C PRO A 13 -0.36 -19.70 -6.62
N THR A 14 -1.16 -19.31 -7.63
CA THR A 14 -2.16 -20.17 -8.27
C THR A 14 -2.29 -19.85 -9.76
N LYS A 15 -2.92 -20.76 -10.52
CA LYS A 15 -3.23 -20.56 -11.94
C LYS A 15 -4.25 -19.45 -12.22
N SER A 16 -5.05 -19.08 -11.23
CA SER A 16 -6.04 -17.99 -11.32
C SER A 16 -5.50 -16.65 -10.82
N SER A 17 -4.23 -16.60 -10.42
CA SER A 17 -3.58 -15.36 -10.02
C SER A 17 -2.99 -14.65 -11.24
N PHE A 18 -2.90 -13.32 -11.18
CA PHE A 18 -2.28 -12.52 -12.24
C PHE A 18 -1.55 -11.30 -11.66
N GLY A 19 -0.47 -10.90 -12.33
CA GLY A 19 0.27 -9.68 -12.03
C GLY A 19 -0.17 -8.53 -12.93
N CYS A 20 -0.08 -7.30 -12.43
CA CYS A 20 -0.38 -6.06 -13.13
C CYS A 20 0.77 -5.07 -12.96
N ILE A 21 1.18 -4.46 -14.07
CA ILE A 21 2.09 -3.32 -14.06
C ILE A 21 1.35 -2.16 -14.72
N TYR A 22 1.17 -1.09 -13.97
CA TYR A 22 0.68 0.17 -14.48
C TYR A 22 1.84 1.15 -14.54
N ILE A 23 2.04 1.76 -15.71
CA ILE A 23 3.09 2.75 -15.96
C ILE A 23 2.43 4.12 -15.92
N CYS A 24 2.69 4.85 -14.84
CA CYS A 24 2.17 6.19 -14.61
C CYS A 24 3.36 7.10 -14.37
N ASP A 25 3.69 7.95 -15.34
CA ASP A 25 4.75 8.95 -15.15
C ASP A 25 4.25 10.10 -14.26
N THR A 26 4.09 9.82 -12.96
CA THR A 26 3.58 10.77 -11.96
C THR A 26 4.69 11.23 -11.01
N ILE A 27 5.93 11.32 -11.51
CA ILE A 27 7.09 11.77 -10.72
C ILE A 27 7.25 13.29 -10.66
N LYS A 28 6.57 14.02 -11.56
CA LYS A 28 6.63 15.50 -11.69
C LYS A 28 5.39 16.31 -11.25
N PRO A 29 4.21 15.75 -10.93
CA PRO A 29 3.06 16.55 -10.52
C PRO A 29 3.35 17.46 -9.32
N ASP A 30 2.79 18.66 -9.34
CA ASP A 30 2.77 19.56 -8.18
C ASP A 30 1.74 19.06 -7.17
N GLU A 31 2.18 18.70 -5.96
CA GLU A 31 1.32 18.25 -4.88
C GLU A 31 0.28 19.30 -4.46
N ARG A 32 0.39 20.57 -4.87
CA ARG A 32 -0.62 21.61 -4.64
C ARG A 32 -1.80 21.49 -5.61
N ASP A 33 -1.52 21.12 -6.85
CA ASP A 33 -2.47 21.06 -7.96
C ASP A 33 -3.15 19.69 -8.09
N ALA A 34 -2.41 18.61 -7.79
CA ALA A 34 -2.92 17.24 -7.90
C ALA A 34 -2.88 16.50 -6.56
N VAL A 35 -3.89 15.64 -6.35
CA VAL A 35 -4.00 14.79 -5.15
C VAL A 35 -3.28 13.48 -5.41
N PHE A 36 -1.95 13.51 -5.34
CA PHE A 36 -1.13 12.30 -5.37
C PHE A 36 -0.72 11.89 -3.96
N SER A 37 -0.95 10.62 -3.67
CA SER A 37 -0.54 9.97 -2.43
C SER A 37 0.98 9.82 -2.37
N ILE A 38 1.57 9.19 -3.39
CA ILE A 38 3.01 8.98 -3.54
C ILE A 38 3.38 9.15 -5.02
N PRO A 39 4.31 10.04 -5.36
CA PRO A 39 4.89 10.11 -6.69
C PRO A 39 5.56 8.78 -7.06
N GLN A 40 5.18 8.20 -8.18
CA GLN A 40 5.66 6.90 -8.63
C GLN A 40 5.79 6.89 -10.15
N GLN A 41 6.63 5.99 -10.67
CA GLN A 41 6.73 5.74 -12.12
C GLN A 41 5.98 4.46 -12.52
N TYR A 42 5.90 3.52 -11.58
CA TYR A 42 5.33 2.20 -11.77
C TYR A 42 4.48 1.84 -10.56
N TYR A 43 3.29 1.33 -10.82
CA TYR A 43 2.50 0.61 -9.84
C TYR A 43 2.53 -0.88 -10.18
N ILE A 44 2.91 -1.69 -9.20
CA ILE A 44 3.05 -3.15 -9.33
C ILE A 44 2.04 -3.80 -8.39
N SER A 45 1.18 -4.65 -8.95
CA SER A 45 0.13 -5.33 -8.17
C SER A 45 0.00 -6.78 -8.56
N THR A 46 -0.38 -7.61 -7.59
CA THR A 46 -0.63 -9.04 -7.79
C THR A 46 -1.99 -9.38 -7.21
N PHE A 47 -2.86 -9.91 -8.06
CA PHE A 47 -4.18 -10.38 -7.68
C PHE A 47 -4.10 -11.89 -7.46
N SER A 48 -4.16 -12.31 -6.20
CA SER A 48 -4.15 -13.73 -5.83
C SER A 48 -5.56 -14.31 -5.87
N GLY A 49 -5.82 -15.26 -6.78
CA GLY A 49 -7.13 -15.91 -6.88
C GLY A 49 -7.09 -17.36 -6.37
N TRP A 50 -8.07 -17.78 -5.57
CA TRP A 50 -8.23 -19.19 -5.19
C TRP A 50 -9.71 -19.52 -4.94
N LYS A 51 -10.07 -20.80 -5.11
CA LYS A 51 -11.40 -21.32 -4.75
C LYS A 51 -11.33 -22.24 -3.53
N ASP A 52 -10.25 -23.02 -3.43
CA ASP A 52 -10.00 -23.91 -2.30
C ASP A 52 -9.42 -23.13 -1.11
N PRO A 53 -10.12 -23.05 0.03
CA PRO A 53 -9.64 -22.34 1.22
C PRO A 53 -8.35 -22.91 1.81
N THR A 54 -8.04 -24.19 1.55
CA THR A 54 -6.81 -24.82 2.06
C THR A 54 -5.54 -24.22 1.43
N LEU A 55 -5.67 -23.48 0.33
CA LEU A 55 -4.56 -22.80 -0.34
C LEU A 55 -4.17 -21.48 0.34
N VAL A 56 -4.98 -20.93 1.24
CA VAL A 56 -4.73 -19.63 1.88
C VAL A 56 -3.34 -19.54 2.53
N PRO A 57 -2.86 -20.53 3.31
CA PRO A 57 -1.52 -20.46 3.89
C PRO A 57 -0.41 -20.34 2.83
N ARG A 58 -0.50 -21.12 1.76
CA ARG A 58 0.46 -21.08 0.64
C ARG A 58 0.41 -19.75 -0.09
N VAL A 59 -0.79 -19.24 -0.38
CA VAL A 59 -0.97 -17.94 -1.04
C VAL A 59 -0.32 -16.84 -0.20
N ARG A 60 -0.64 -16.77 1.09
CA ARG A 60 -0.11 -15.74 1.99
C ARG A 60 1.41 -15.81 2.11
N GLU A 61 1.97 -17.01 2.21
CA GLU A 61 3.42 -17.20 2.28
C GLU A 61 4.12 -16.74 1.00
N THR A 62 3.59 -17.13 -0.16
CA THR A 62 4.12 -16.73 -1.47
C THR A 62 4.07 -15.22 -1.64
N MET A 63 2.96 -14.59 -1.26
CA MET A 63 2.80 -13.14 -1.35
C MET A 63 3.75 -12.41 -0.41
N ARG A 64 3.86 -12.85 0.84
CA ARG A 64 4.80 -12.29 1.82
C ARG A 64 6.24 -12.36 1.32
N ALA A 65 6.69 -13.51 0.80
CA ALA A 65 8.04 -13.68 0.31
C ALA A 65 8.34 -12.82 -0.93
N SER A 66 7.37 -12.73 -1.85
CA SER A 66 7.49 -11.95 -3.08
C SER A 66 7.50 -10.45 -2.80
N TYR A 67 6.55 -9.96 -2.00
CA TYR A 67 6.43 -8.54 -1.71
C TYR A 67 7.52 -8.04 -0.78
N LYS A 68 8.08 -8.86 0.10
CA LYS A 68 9.28 -8.48 0.87
C LYS A 68 10.44 -8.03 -0.04
N LYS A 69 10.58 -8.63 -1.23
CA LYS A 69 11.58 -8.23 -2.22
C LYS A 69 11.17 -6.96 -2.97
N ALA A 70 9.91 -6.89 -3.40
CA ALA A 70 9.37 -5.72 -4.11
C ALA A 70 9.42 -4.45 -3.23
N GLU A 71 9.12 -4.57 -1.94
CA GLU A 71 9.15 -3.47 -0.97
C GLU A 71 10.53 -2.83 -0.84
N ALA A 72 11.62 -3.59 -1.03
CA ALA A 72 12.98 -3.06 -0.92
C ALA A 72 13.30 -2.00 -1.99
N VAL A 73 12.50 -1.92 -3.05
CA VAL A 73 12.62 -0.92 -4.13
C VAL A 73 11.36 -0.06 -4.28
N ALA A 74 10.39 -0.19 -3.37
CA ALA A 74 9.15 0.55 -3.40
C ALA A 74 9.31 1.93 -2.73
N CYS A 75 8.65 2.94 -3.29
CA CYS A 75 8.47 4.23 -2.63
C CYS A 75 7.27 4.24 -1.67
N GLY A 76 6.37 3.25 -1.78
CA GLY A 76 5.24 3.05 -0.90
C GLY A 76 4.23 2.05 -1.44
N ILE A 77 3.00 2.12 -0.94
CA ILE A 77 1.87 1.27 -1.33
C ILE A 77 0.67 2.12 -1.71
N TYR A 78 -0.10 1.66 -2.68
CA TYR A 78 -1.36 2.30 -3.05
C TYR A 78 -2.37 2.21 -1.89
N SER A 79 -3.10 3.28 -1.62
CA SER A 79 -3.97 3.37 -0.45
C SER A 79 -5.08 2.32 -0.41
N ALA A 80 -5.56 1.88 -1.58
CA ALA A 80 -6.57 0.82 -1.66
C ALA A 80 -6.02 -0.58 -1.36
N ASP A 81 -4.71 -0.79 -1.48
CA ASP A 81 -4.04 -2.07 -1.19
C ASP A 81 -3.46 -2.14 0.23
N PHE A 82 -3.56 -1.05 0.99
CA PHE A 82 -3.04 -0.98 2.35
C PHE A 82 -3.95 -1.71 3.33
N ASP A 83 -3.42 -2.75 3.97
CA ASP A 83 -4.11 -3.55 4.98
C ASP A 83 -3.64 -3.15 6.39
N GLN A 84 -4.55 -2.60 7.18
CA GLN A 84 -4.28 -2.24 8.58
C GLN A 84 -4.53 -3.37 9.57
N SER A 85 -5.02 -4.51 9.10
CA SER A 85 -5.25 -5.63 9.96
C SER A 85 -3.93 -6.12 10.57
N LYS A 86 -4.02 -6.77 11.73
CA LYS A 86 -2.86 -7.43 12.37
C LYS A 86 -2.23 -8.52 11.50
N ASN A 87 -2.94 -8.93 10.44
CA ASN A 87 -2.53 -9.96 9.50
C ASN A 87 -2.00 -9.37 8.19
N SER A 88 -1.70 -8.07 8.14
CA SER A 88 -1.12 -7.46 6.96
C SER A 88 0.21 -8.14 6.59
N LEU A 89 0.47 -8.23 5.28
CA LEU A 89 1.67 -8.88 4.74
C LEU A 89 2.75 -7.88 4.33
N HIS A 90 2.38 -6.60 4.23
CA HIS A 90 3.32 -5.53 3.92
C HIS A 90 4.04 -5.07 5.19
N SER A 91 5.20 -4.43 5.01
CA SER A 91 5.93 -3.79 6.09
C SER A 91 5.06 -2.77 6.83
N PRO A 92 5.11 -2.70 8.18
CA PRO A 92 4.44 -1.63 8.93
C PRO A 92 5.07 -0.26 8.69
N LYS A 93 6.25 -0.21 8.05
CA LYS A 93 6.96 1.02 7.70
C LYS A 93 6.64 1.51 6.28
N ILE A 94 5.86 0.75 5.50
CA ILE A 94 5.54 1.15 4.14
C ILE A 94 4.68 2.42 4.16
N LYS A 95 5.06 3.40 3.35
CA LYS A 95 4.32 4.66 3.27
C LYS A 95 3.12 4.49 2.34
N VAL A 96 1.98 5.05 2.73
CA VAL A 96 0.80 5.23 1.85
C VAL A 96 0.80 6.64 1.24
N TRP A 97 1.37 7.61 1.95
CA TRP A 97 1.48 9.01 1.55
C TRP A 97 2.89 9.56 1.75
N THR A 98 3.26 10.59 0.97
CA THR A 98 4.36 11.49 1.34
C THR A 98 4.00 12.25 2.62
N ASP A 99 5.00 12.73 3.36
CA ASP A 99 4.77 13.41 4.63
C ASP A 99 3.99 14.72 4.44
N SER A 100 4.25 15.43 3.33
CA SER A 100 3.51 16.63 2.90
C SER A 100 2.08 16.34 2.49
N ALA A 101 1.84 15.30 1.66
CA ALA A 101 0.49 14.89 1.27
C ALA A 101 -0.35 14.47 2.48
N ARG A 102 0.25 13.73 3.43
CA ARG A 102 -0.40 13.36 4.70
C ARG A 102 -0.77 14.59 5.52
N ALA A 103 0.16 15.52 5.72
CA ALA A 103 -0.10 16.73 6.50
C ALA A 103 -1.24 17.56 5.88
N ARG A 104 -1.22 17.74 4.55
CA ARG A 104 -2.29 18.41 3.81
C ARG A 104 -3.63 17.70 3.96
N PHE A 105 -3.65 16.37 3.82
CA PHE A 105 -4.87 15.58 4.00
C PHE A 105 -5.46 15.77 5.41
N MET A 106 -4.62 15.71 6.46
CA MET A 106 -5.09 15.87 7.83
C MET A 106 -5.66 17.27 8.09
N GLU A 107 -5.09 18.32 7.48
CA GLU A 107 -5.61 19.68 7.56
C GLU A 107 -6.95 19.84 6.86
N ILE A 108 -7.07 19.32 5.63
CA ILE A 108 -8.34 19.27 4.89
C ILE A 108 -9.40 18.53 5.73
N ARG A 109 -9.04 17.37 6.27
CA ARG A 109 -9.93 16.53 7.05
C ARG A 109 -10.39 17.20 8.34
N LYS A 110 -9.55 17.96 9.05
CA LYS A 110 -9.99 18.76 10.22
C LYS A 110 -11.06 19.78 9.87
N ARG A 111 -10.98 20.38 8.68
CA ARG A 111 -11.95 21.38 8.21
C ARG A 111 -13.29 20.75 7.81
N TRP A 112 -13.26 19.60 7.15
CA TRP A 112 -14.44 19.01 6.50
C TRP A 112 -15.05 17.81 7.23
N ASP A 113 -14.30 17.14 8.11
CA ASP A 113 -14.76 16.06 8.98
C ASP A 113 -14.17 16.23 10.40
N PRO A 114 -14.49 17.35 11.09
CA PRO A 114 -13.96 17.66 12.41
C PRO A 114 -14.34 16.59 13.46
N ASP A 115 -15.53 16.01 13.33
CA ASP A 115 -16.07 15.03 14.29
C ASP A 115 -15.64 13.59 14.01
N SER A 116 -14.81 13.36 12.98
CA SER A 116 -14.28 12.03 12.65
C SER A 116 -15.33 11.01 12.23
N LEU A 117 -16.37 11.44 11.51
CA LEU A 117 -17.39 10.54 10.97
C LEU A 117 -16.77 9.45 10.08
N PHE A 118 -15.74 9.82 9.30
CA PHE A 118 -15.02 8.87 8.45
C PHE A 118 -13.73 8.40 9.14
N THR A 119 -13.80 7.29 9.86
CA THR A 119 -12.68 6.83 10.72
C THR A 119 -11.47 6.24 9.97
N GLY A 120 -11.58 6.01 8.67
CA GLY A 120 -10.54 5.38 7.86
C GLY A 120 -9.20 6.12 7.86
N TYR A 121 -9.16 7.43 8.11
CA TYR A 121 -7.90 8.18 8.17
C TYR A 121 -6.97 7.75 9.31
N LYS A 122 -7.51 7.13 10.38
CA LYS A 122 -6.72 6.71 11.56
C LYS A 122 -5.63 5.69 11.20
N ALA A 123 -5.84 4.98 10.10
CA ALA A 123 -4.86 4.20 9.38
C ALA A 123 -3.49 4.87 9.19
N PHE A 124 -3.56 6.17 8.88
CA PHE A 124 -2.47 6.97 8.37
C PHE A 124 -1.98 7.98 9.42
N ASP A 125 -2.61 7.99 10.60
CA ASP A 125 -2.27 8.84 11.74
C ASP A 125 -1.18 8.17 12.59
N ILE A 126 0.03 8.16 12.06
CA ILE A 126 1.21 7.50 12.68
C ILE A 126 1.57 8.17 14.03
N ASP A 127 1.25 9.45 14.19
CA ASP A 127 1.52 10.21 15.42
C ASP A 127 0.55 9.82 16.55
N ALA A 128 -0.69 9.42 16.22
CA ALA A 128 -1.62 8.82 17.17
C ALA A 128 -1.23 7.39 17.57
N GLN A 129 -0.60 6.62 16.66
CA GLN A 129 -0.13 5.25 16.93
C GLN A 129 1.15 5.21 17.78
N ALA A 130 1.91 6.30 17.85
CA ALA A 130 3.15 6.42 18.63
C ALA A 130 2.94 6.85 20.09
N LYS A 131 1.74 7.27 20.49
CA LYS A 131 1.44 7.62 21.89
C LYS A 131 1.21 6.35 22.71
N PRO A 132 1.88 6.16 23.86
CA PRO A 132 1.54 5.08 24.77
C PRO A 132 0.08 5.23 25.20
N ALA A 133 -0.65 4.13 25.31
CA ALA A 133 -1.91 4.14 26.02
C ALA A 133 -1.64 4.61 27.46
N LEU A 134 -2.31 5.69 27.88
CA LEU A 134 -2.33 6.16 29.26
C LEU A 134 -3.01 5.13 30.16
#